data_AF-A0A420MAZ6-F1
#
_entry.id   AF-A0A420MAZ6-F1
#
_cell.length_a   1.000
_cell.length_b   1.000
_cell.length_c   1.000
_cell.angle_alpha   90.00
_cell.angle_beta   90.00
_cell.angle_gamma   90.00
#
_symmetry.space_group_name_H-M   'P 1'
#
loop_
_entity.id
_entity.type
_entity.pdbx_description
1 polymer ?
#
loop_
_entity_poly.entity_id
_entity_poly.type
_entity_poly.pdbx_seq_one_letter_code
_entity_poly.pdbx_strand_id
1 'polypeptide(L)'
;MAPRLSDADHEMMKAMIQRGEPTKQIAQAISCNPRTVRKAKARYRLFESTKAPLNRVGRYKKVTPYKRDALLGNLADHPTTDRSEMVTFPHDEFEDDVSLSTISRSLKDARWTRKVLAAYTQDGIELARVYPGSTDAALYKDFIEQLLHNCGRWPHKKSVLIMDNASFHHNDELEPMCAEAGVKLLYLPPYSPDFNPIEEYFAELKNFIKKPGPELSELFKNDFRAFLQACVDTVGERKESARGHFRHSGLAIDEYVEQMP
;
A
#
# COMPACT_ATOMS: atom_id res chain seq x y z
N MET A 1 -26.94 -30.59 11.97
CA MET A 1 -26.41 -29.33 12.54
C MET A 1 -27.58 -28.37 12.74
N ALA A 2 -27.73 -27.75 13.91
CA ALA A 2 -28.79 -26.75 14.10
C ALA A 2 -28.47 -25.49 13.26
N PRO A 3 -29.47 -24.83 12.64
CA PRO A 3 -29.25 -23.66 11.81
C PRO A 3 -28.57 -22.54 12.63
N ARG A 4 -27.62 -21.83 12.00
CA ARG A 4 -27.03 -20.62 12.57
C ARG A 4 -28.13 -19.56 12.57
N LEU A 5 -28.46 -19.03 13.75
CA LEU A 5 -29.39 -17.91 13.88
C LEU A 5 -28.86 -16.70 13.12
N SER A 6 -29.74 -16.04 12.38
CA SER A 6 -29.44 -14.81 11.66
C SER A 6 -29.32 -13.62 12.62
N ASP A 7 -28.82 -12.49 12.14
CA ASP A 7 -28.78 -11.27 12.94
C ASP A 7 -30.19 -10.79 13.31
N ALA A 8 -31.17 -10.95 12.41
CA ALA A 8 -32.57 -10.66 12.68
C ALA A 8 -33.15 -11.53 13.82
N ASP A 9 -32.78 -12.82 13.85
CA ASP A 9 -33.18 -13.73 14.93
C ASP A 9 -32.60 -13.28 16.28
N HIS A 10 -31.36 -12.81 16.28
CA HIS A 10 -30.69 -12.30 17.48
C HIS A 10 -31.34 -11.02 18.03
N GLU A 11 -31.76 -10.10 17.14
CA GLU A 11 -32.48 -8.88 17.53
C GLU A 11 -33.90 -9.17 18.03
N MET A 12 -34.63 -10.06 17.34
CA MET A 12 -35.95 -10.51 17.80
C MET A 12 -35.86 -11.18 19.17
N MET A 13 -34.84 -12.03 19.38
CA MET A 13 -34.58 -12.65 20.68
C MET A 13 -34.32 -11.62 21.78
N LYS A 14 -33.52 -10.59 21.48
CA LYS A 14 -33.17 -9.52 22.42
C LYS A 14 -34.42 -8.76 22.85
N ALA A 15 -35.26 -8.37 21.90
CA ALA A 15 -36.51 -7.65 22.17
C ALA A 15 -37.47 -8.47 23.05
N MET A 16 -37.64 -9.77 22.77
CA MET A 16 -38.50 -10.64 23.58
C MET A 16 -37.93 -10.89 24.99
N ILE A 17 -36.60 -10.94 25.14
CA ILE A 17 -35.96 -11.05 26.45
C ILE A 17 -36.21 -9.79 27.30
N GLN A 18 -36.10 -8.60 26.69
CA GLN A 18 -36.39 -7.33 27.36
C GLN A 18 -37.84 -7.22 27.82
N ARG A 19 -38.79 -7.76 27.03
CA ARG A 19 -40.21 -7.86 27.39
C ARG A 19 -40.51 -8.93 28.45
N GLY A 20 -39.51 -9.68 28.92
CA GLY A 20 -39.68 -10.69 29.97
C GLY A 20 -40.34 -11.99 29.48
N GLU A 21 -40.35 -12.26 28.17
CA GLU A 21 -41.12 -13.38 27.63
C GLU A 21 -40.58 -14.76 28.07
N PRO A 22 -41.45 -15.77 28.28
CA PRO A 22 -41.06 -17.14 28.61
C PRO A 22 -40.14 -17.77 27.56
N THR A 23 -39.17 -18.56 28.03
CA THR A 23 -38.16 -19.22 27.16
C THR A 23 -38.77 -20.09 26.06
N LYS A 24 -39.92 -20.75 26.33
CA LYS A 24 -40.62 -21.57 25.34
C LYS A 24 -41.22 -20.72 24.22
N GLN A 25 -41.78 -19.56 24.54
CA GLN A 25 -42.38 -18.63 23.58
C GLN A 25 -41.32 -18.04 22.65
N ILE A 26 -40.19 -17.61 23.20
CA ILE A 26 -39.04 -17.12 22.43
C ILE A 26 -38.47 -18.20 21.51
N ALA A 27 -38.36 -19.44 22.02
CA ALA A 27 -37.85 -20.56 21.24
C ALA A 27 -38.75 -20.89 20.04
N GLN A 28 -40.06 -20.81 20.22
CA GLN A 28 -41.05 -21.04 19.17
C GLN A 28 -41.05 -19.92 18.11
N ALA A 29 -41.00 -18.65 18.53
CA ALA A 29 -40.99 -17.52 17.61
C ALA A 29 -39.77 -17.50 16.67
N ILE A 30 -38.62 -17.95 17.15
CA ILE A 30 -37.34 -17.95 16.41
C ILE A 30 -37.06 -19.35 15.83
N SER A 31 -37.98 -20.31 16.00
CA SER A 31 -37.78 -21.70 15.57
C SER A 31 -36.44 -22.31 16.03
N CYS A 32 -36.06 -22.06 17.28
CA CYS A 32 -34.78 -22.49 17.85
C CYS A 32 -34.94 -23.35 19.11
N ASN A 33 -33.89 -24.08 19.49
CA ASN A 33 -33.95 -24.93 20.68
C ASN A 33 -34.08 -24.07 21.96
N PRO A 34 -34.95 -24.41 22.94
CA PRO A 34 -35.04 -23.71 24.21
C PRO A 34 -33.71 -23.57 24.97
N ARG A 35 -32.75 -24.49 24.76
CA ARG A 35 -31.38 -24.37 25.29
C ARG A 35 -30.63 -23.17 24.71
N THR A 36 -30.86 -22.83 23.44
CA THR A 36 -30.28 -21.66 22.77
C THR A 36 -30.78 -20.37 23.42
N VAL A 37 -32.08 -20.28 23.67
CA VAL A 37 -32.69 -19.13 24.39
C VAL A 37 -32.16 -19.01 25.82
N ARG A 38 -32.01 -20.12 26.57
CA ARG A 38 -31.43 -20.07 27.92
C ARG A 38 -29.99 -19.54 27.91
N LYS A 39 -29.17 -19.98 26.94
CA LYS A 39 -27.81 -19.45 26.76
C LYS A 39 -27.81 -17.97 26.39
N ALA A 40 -28.71 -17.55 25.50
CA ALA A 40 -28.85 -16.14 25.11
C ALA A 40 -29.31 -15.26 26.28
N LYS A 41 -30.28 -15.70 27.10
CA LYS A 41 -30.68 -15.01 28.34
C LYS A 41 -29.53 -14.88 29.33
N ALA A 42 -28.74 -15.94 29.52
CA ALA A 42 -27.57 -15.90 30.39
C ALA A 42 -26.53 -14.89 29.90
N ARG A 43 -26.27 -14.82 28.58
CA ARG A 43 -25.37 -13.82 27.97
C ARG A 43 -25.93 -12.41 28.07
N TYR A 44 -27.23 -12.24 27.82
CA TYR A 44 -27.88 -10.94 27.87
C TYR A 44 -27.81 -10.31 29.26
N ARG A 45 -27.93 -11.13 30.32
CA ARG A 45 -27.73 -10.69 31.71
C ARG A 45 -26.31 -10.20 32.02
N LEU A 46 -25.31 -10.69 31.29
CA LEU A 46 -23.89 -10.40 31.54
C LEU A 46 -23.32 -9.33 30.62
N PHE A 47 -23.83 -9.24 29.38
CA PHE A 47 -23.23 -8.47 28.29
C PHE A 47 -24.24 -7.64 27.48
N GLU A 48 -25.51 -7.58 27.90
CA GLU A 48 -26.63 -6.94 27.17
C GLU A 48 -26.78 -7.40 25.70
N SER A 49 -26.23 -8.58 25.40
CA SER A 49 -26.16 -9.16 24.06
C SER A 49 -26.57 -10.63 24.08
N THR A 50 -27.29 -11.03 23.04
CA THR A 50 -27.65 -12.44 22.81
C THR A 50 -26.53 -13.21 22.09
N LYS A 51 -25.56 -12.48 21.50
CA LYS A 51 -24.35 -13.03 20.88
C LYS A 51 -23.28 -13.29 21.93
N ALA A 52 -22.43 -14.29 21.68
CA ALA A 52 -21.26 -14.48 22.53
C ALA A 52 -20.30 -13.29 22.34
N PRO A 53 -19.68 -12.75 23.40
CA PRO A 53 -18.60 -11.80 23.24
C PRO A 53 -17.49 -12.42 22.38
N LEU A 54 -16.82 -11.60 21.58
CA LEU A 54 -15.66 -12.03 20.82
C LEU A 54 -14.57 -12.44 21.82
N ASN A 55 -14.40 -13.74 22.05
CA ASN A 55 -13.20 -14.23 22.70
C ASN A 55 -12.03 -13.93 21.76
N ARG A 56 -11.14 -13.00 22.11
CA ARG A 56 -9.81 -12.91 21.48
C ARG A 56 -9.01 -14.12 21.95
N VAL A 57 -9.16 -15.24 21.25
CA VAL A 57 -8.27 -16.38 21.41
C VAL A 57 -7.06 -16.10 20.53
N GLY A 58 -6.03 -15.49 21.10
CA GLY A 58 -4.81 -15.16 20.38
C GLY A 58 -3.77 -14.48 21.26
N ARG A 59 -2.48 -14.67 20.91
CA ARG A 59 -1.36 -13.97 21.55
C ARG A 59 -1.60 -12.46 21.48
N TYR A 60 -1.38 -11.77 22.59
CA TYR A 60 -1.45 -10.32 22.65
C TYR A 60 -0.50 -9.70 21.59
N LYS A 61 -0.94 -8.65 20.89
CA LYS A 61 -0.07 -7.95 19.93
C LYS A 61 1.04 -7.26 20.73
N LYS A 62 2.30 -7.65 20.49
CA LYS A 62 3.46 -6.98 21.13
C LYS A 62 3.41 -5.46 20.88
N VAL A 63 3.19 -5.06 19.63
CA VAL A 63 2.96 -3.65 19.28
C VAL A 63 1.48 -3.31 19.46
N THR A 64 1.18 -2.60 20.55
CA THR A 64 -0.15 -2.06 20.86
C THR A 64 -0.42 -0.79 20.05
N PRO A 65 -1.67 -0.29 19.97
CA PRO A 65 -1.96 1.00 19.33
C PRO A 65 -1.11 2.13 19.91
N TYR A 66 -0.99 2.22 21.25
CA TYR A 66 -0.14 3.21 21.91
C TYR A 66 1.33 3.13 21.48
N LYS A 67 1.94 1.92 21.52
CA LYS A 67 3.34 1.71 21.12
C LYS A 67 3.56 2.00 19.64
N ARG A 68 2.56 1.70 18.81
CA ARG A 68 2.57 2.04 17.39
C ARG A 68 2.54 3.55 17.20
N ASP A 69 1.66 4.26 17.87
CA ASP A 69 1.51 5.70 17.69
C ASP A 69 2.78 6.44 18.16
N ALA A 70 3.44 5.96 19.23
CA ALA A 70 4.76 6.42 19.64
C ALA A 70 5.84 6.16 18.58
N LEU A 71 5.88 4.96 17.99
CA LEU A 71 6.78 4.65 16.88
C LEU A 71 6.52 5.58 15.67
N LEU A 72 5.26 5.85 15.34
CA LEU A 72 4.91 6.76 14.25
C LEU A 72 5.34 8.20 14.55
N GLY A 73 5.22 8.65 15.80
CA GLY A 73 5.76 9.94 16.25
C GLY A 73 7.26 10.03 16.07
N ASN A 74 8.00 9.02 16.54
CA ASN A 74 9.45 8.94 16.34
C ASN A 74 9.83 8.95 14.85
N LEU A 75 9.09 8.24 14.01
CA LEU A 75 9.31 8.25 12.56
C LEU A 75 9.00 9.61 11.91
N ALA A 76 8.04 10.37 12.45
CA ALA A 76 7.73 11.72 11.99
C ALA A 76 8.85 12.71 12.35
N ASP A 77 9.47 12.55 13.53
CA ASP A 77 10.59 13.38 13.97
C ASP A 77 11.92 12.97 13.34
N HIS A 78 12.05 11.69 12.98
CA HIS A 78 13.25 11.09 12.40
C HIS A 78 12.93 10.37 11.07
N PRO A 79 12.66 11.10 9.98
CA PRO A 79 12.29 10.55 8.66
C PRO A 79 13.27 9.51 8.11
N THR A 80 14.54 9.62 8.50
CA THR A 80 15.63 8.77 8.01
C THR A 80 15.82 7.52 8.84
N THR A 81 14.98 7.29 9.86
CA THR A 81 15.06 6.12 10.74
C THR A 81 15.14 4.86 9.91
N ASP A 82 16.20 4.09 10.08
CA ASP A 82 16.36 2.85 9.32
C ASP A 82 15.59 1.69 9.96
N ARG A 83 15.52 0.57 9.26
CA ARG A 83 14.74 -0.60 9.70
C ARG A 83 15.24 -1.21 11.00
N SER A 84 16.54 -1.13 11.28
CA SER A 84 17.14 -1.61 12.52
C SER A 84 16.75 -0.67 13.66
N GLU A 85 16.85 0.64 13.46
CA GLU A 85 16.41 1.64 14.46
C GLU A 85 14.92 1.52 14.79
N MET A 86 14.06 1.24 13.79
CA MET A 86 12.64 0.97 14.03
C MET A 86 12.38 -0.23 14.94
N VAL A 87 13.31 -1.22 14.95
CA VAL A 87 13.24 -2.41 15.80
C VAL A 87 13.81 -2.14 17.18
N THR A 88 14.86 -1.33 17.26
CA THR A 88 15.47 -0.91 18.52
C THR A 88 14.56 0.02 19.32
N PHE A 89 13.81 0.91 18.65
CA PHE A 89 12.94 1.87 19.32
C PHE A 89 11.98 1.24 20.35
N PRO A 90 11.22 0.16 20.06
CA PRO A 90 10.35 -0.45 21.07
C PRO A 90 11.09 -1.14 22.21
N HIS A 91 12.32 -1.60 21.99
CA HIS A 91 13.15 -2.14 23.06
C HIS A 91 13.57 -1.00 24.00
N ASP A 92 14.09 0.09 23.46
CA ASP A 92 14.62 1.20 24.27
C ASP A 92 13.52 1.98 25.00
N GLU A 93 12.36 2.16 24.36
CA GLU A 93 11.25 2.96 24.91
C GLU A 93 10.29 2.11 25.77
N PHE A 94 10.13 0.81 25.48
CA PHE A 94 9.11 -0.02 26.12
C PHE A 94 9.60 -1.38 26.64
N GLU A 95 10.91 -1.66 26.61
CA GLU A 95 11.52 -2.95 26.97
C GLU A 95 10.93 -4.15 26.18
N ASP A 96 10.50 -3.89 24.94
CA ASP A 96 9.82 -4.85 24.09
C ASP A 96 10.72 -5.35 22.94
N ASP A 97 11.06 -6.63 22.95
CA ASP A 97 11.68 -7.27 21.78
C ASP A 97 10.66 -7.52 20.67
N VAL A 98 10.75 -6.76 19.58
CA VAL A 98 9.90 -6.92 18.39
C VAL A 98 10.71 -7.30 17.16
N SER A 99 10.13 -8.07 16.26
CA SER A 99 10.78 -8.35 14.97
C SER A 99 10.47 -7.26 13.95
N LEU A 100 11.37 -7.08 12.97
CA LEU A 100 11.13 -6.20 11.82
C LEU A 100 9.83 -6.55 11.08
N SER A 101 9.48 -7.83 10.99
CA SER A 101 8.22 -8.29 10.39
C SER A 101 6.99 -7.84 11.20
N THR A 102 7.13 -7.65 12.51
CA THR A 102 6.06 -7.12 13.37
C THR A 102 5.92 -5.61 13.21
N ILE A 103 7.04 -4.89 13.16
CA ILE A 103 7.06 -3.46 12.80
C ILE A 103 6.42 -3.24 11.43
N SER A 104 6.88 -3.96 10.42
CA SER A 104 6.41 -3.82 9.03
C SER A 104 4.89 -4.04 8.92
N ARG A 105 4.36 -5.05 9.62
CA ARG A 105 2.90 -5.28 9.71
C ARG A 105 2.19 -4.14 10.44
N SER A 106 2.75 -3.64 11.53
CA SER A 106 2.18 -2.52 12.29
C SER A 106 2.10 -1.24 11.45
N LEU A 107 3.17 -0.92 10.71
CA LEU A 107 3.20 0.23 9.79
C LEU A 107 2.22 0.06 8.63
N LYS A 108 2.08 -1.17 8.09
CA LYS A 108 1.08 -1.49 7.08
C LYS A 108 -0.34 -1.33 7.62
N ASP A 109 -0.62 -1.83 8.83
CA ASP A 109 -1.92 -1.71 9.52
C ASP A 109 -2.27 -0.23 9.77
N ALA A 110 -1.27 0.62 10.05
CA ALA A 110 -1.44 2.07 10.18
C ALA A 110 -1.56 2.82 8.84
N ARG A 111 -1.40 2.14 7.70
CA ARG A 111 -1.29 2.75 6.37
C ARG A 111 -0.17 3.80 6.27
N TRP A 112 0.89 3.62 7.07
CA TRP A 112 2.05 4.51 7.07
C TRP A 112 2.95 4.31 5.86
N THR A 113 3.08 3.06 5.40
CA THR A 113 3.94 2.71 4.26
C THR A 113 3.40 3.30 2.95
N ARG A 114 4.29 3.97 2.22
CA ARG A 114 4.02 4.50 0.87
C ARG A 114 4.86 3.77 -0.16
N LYS A 115 4.33 3.67 -1.37
CA LYS A 115 5.02 3.18 -2.56
C LYS A 115 5.02 4.26 -3.63
N VAL A 116 6.04 4.21 -4.48
CA VAL A 116 6.14 5.03 -5.69
C VAL A 116 6.10 4.07 -6.87
N LEU A 117 5.17 4.29 -7.79
CA LEU A 117 5.17 3.69 -9.12
C LEU A 117 5.50 4.79 -10.11
N ALA A 118 6.43 4.55 -11.02
CA ALA A 118 6.95 5.58 -11.90
C ALA A 118 7.27 5.03 -13.30
N ALA A 119 7.09 5.89 -14.30
CA ALA A 119 7.55 5.71 -15.66
C ALA A 119 8.64 6.76 -15.92
N TYR A 120 9.78 6.30 -16.40
CA TYR A 120 11.01 7.08 -16.47
C TYR A 120 11.55 7.13 -17.89
N THR A 121 12.02 8.29 -18.31
CA THR A 121 12.54 8.56 -19.66
C THR A 121 13.89 9.27 -19.56
N GLN A 122 14.59 9.41 -20.68
CA GLN A 122 15.82 10.20 -20.77
C GLN A 122 15.63 11.68 -20.41
N ASP A 123 14.39 12.17 -20.38
CA ASP A 123 14.04 13.55 -20.02
C ASP A 123 13.52 13.68 -18.59
N GLY A 124 13.51 12.58 -17.81
CA GLY A 124 13.00 12.54 -16.45
C GLY A 124 11.74 11.68 -16.29
N ILE A 125 11.00 11.91 -15.21
CA ILE A 125 9.77 11.18 -14.89
C ILE A 125 8.62 11.63 -15.79
N GLU A 126 8.01 10.68 -16.50
CA GLU A 126 6.85 10.94 -17.36
C GLU A 126 5.54 10.90 -16.58
N LEU A 127 5.45 9.93 -15.67
CA LEU A 127 4.30 9.73 -14.81
C LEU A 127 4.78 9.06 -13.53
N ALA A 128 4.32 9.54 -12.39
CA ALA A 128 4.54 8.86 -11.12
C ALA A 128 3.32 8.93 -10.22
N ARG A 129 3.20 7.94 -9.33
CA ARG A 129 2.11 7.85 -8.37
C ARG A 129 2.64 7.42 -7.02
N VAL A 130 2.34 8.23 -6.00
CA VAL A 130 2.56 7.90 -4.58
C VAL A 130 1.26 7.38 -3.96
N TYR A 131 1.27 6.14 -3.48
CA TYR A 131 0.09 5.47 -2.93
C TYR A 131 0.41 4.63 -1.68
N PRO A 132 -0.56 4.44 -0.75
CA PRO A 132 -0.40 3.54 0.38
C PRO A 132 -0.63 2.07 -0.02
N GLY A 133 -0.06 1.15 0.75
CA GLY A 133 -0.40 -0.27 0.65
C GLY A 133 0.36 -1.04 -0.44
N SER A 134 -0.26 -2.09 -0.97
CA SER A 134 0.30 -2.92 -2.04
C SER A 134 -0.12 -2.42 -3.42
N THR A 135 0.66 -2.77 -4.42
CA THR A 135 0.31 -2.60 -5.83
C THR A 135 -0.65 -3.72 -6.18
N ASP A 136 -1.89 -3.41 -6.53
CA ASP A 136 -2.83 -4.39 -7.07
C ASP A 136 -2.95 -4.22 -8.60
N ALA A 137 -3.55 -5.23 -9.24
CA ALA A 137 -3.67 -5.26 -10.70
C ALA A 137 -4.50 -4.09 -11.24
N ALA A 138 -5.50 -3.61 -10.50
CA ALA A 138 -6.35 -2.50 -10.91
C ALA A 138 -5.60 -1.17 -10.90
N LEU A 139 -4.86 -0.87 -9.83
CA LEU A 139 -4.00 0.32 -9.73
C LEU A 139 -2.92 0.29 -10.81
N TYR A 140 -2.33 -0.88 -11.06
CA TYR A 140 -1.31 -1.03 -12.08
C TYR A 140 -1.86 -0.81 -13.50
N LYS A 141 -3.01 -1.42 -13.82
CA LYS A 141 -3.69 -1.22 -15.11
C LYS A 141 -4.03 0.26 -15.35
N ASP A 142 -4.68 0.90 -14.38
CA ASP A 142 -5.03 2.32 -14.45
C ASP A 142 -3.79 3.23 -14.60
N PHE A 143 -2.67 2.86 -13.96
CA PHE A 143 -1.40 3.57 -14.18
C PHE A 143 -0.90 3.43 -15.62
N ILE A 144 -0.97 2.23 -16.21
CA ILE A 144 -0.56 2.01 -17.60
C ILE A 144 -1.50 2.72 -18.58
N GLU A 145 -2.81 2.66 -18.39
CA GLU A 145 -3.78 3.41 -19.21
C GLU A 145 -3.44 4.90 -19.25
N GLN A 146 -3.18 5.49 -18.08
CA GLN A 146 -2.79 6.90 -17.97
C GLN A 146 -1.44 7.17 -18.64
N LEU A 147 -0.46 6.29 -18.46
CA LEU A 147 0.86 6.42 -19.08
C LEU A 147 0.78 6.42 -20.61
N LEU A 148 -0.04 5.53 -21.19
CA LEU A 148 -0.15 5.37 -22.63
C LEU A 148 -0.68 6.65 -23.32
N HIS A 149 -1.44 7.49 -22.63
CA HIS A 149 -1.84 8.81 -23.15
C HIS A 149 -0.67 9.78 -23.35
N ASN A 150 0.45 9.56 -22.64
CA ASN A 150 1.67 10.36 -22.76
C ASN A 150 2.67 9.76 -23.76
N CYS A 151 2.38 8.56 -24.28
CA CYS A 151 3.25 7.85 -25.21
C CYS A 151 2.98 8.26 -26.66
N GLY A 152 4.04 8.29 -27.46
CA GLY A 152 3.93 8.37 -28.92
C GLY A 152 3.69 7.01 -29.56
N ARG A 153 3.24 7.01 -30.81
CA ARG A 153 3.14 5.79 -31.62
C ARG A 153 4.50 5.42 -32.20
N TRP A 154 4.85 4.14 -32.26
CA TRP A 154 6.14 3.70 -32.82
C TRP A 154 6.25 4.05 -34.32
N PRO A 155 7.38 4.61 -34.79
CA PRO A 155 8.69 4.80 -34.13
C PRO A 155 8.95 6.23 -33.60
N HIS A 156 7.93 6.97 -33.18
CA HIS A 156 8.08 8.34 -32.65
C HIS A 156 8.62 8.37 -31.21
N LYS A 157 8.82 9.57 -30.65
CA LYS A 157 9.30 9.74 -29.28
C LYS A 157 8.36 9.06 -28.27
N LYS A 158 8.94 8.51 -27.20
CA LYS A 158 8.21 7.87 -26.09
C LYS A 158 7.27 6.74 -26.54
N SER A 159 7.66 5.96 -27.55
CA SER A 159 6.81 4.92 -28.15
C SER A 159 7.22 3.48 -27.82
N VAL A 160 8.16 3.30 -26.89
CA VAL A 160 8.59 1.99 -26.40
C VAL A 160 8.47 1.98 -24.89
N LEU A 161 7.72 1.03 -24.37
CA LEU A 161 7.57 0.77 -22.95
C LEU A 161 8.44 -0.43 -22.58
N ILE A 162 9.48 -0.17 -21.79
CA ILE A 162 10.39 -1.19 -21.27
C ILE A 162 10.00 -1.50 -19.83
N MET A 163 9.81 -2.78 -19.50
CA MET A 163 9.50 -3.26 -18.16
C MET A 163 10.52 -4.29 -17.68
N ASP A 164 10.76 -4.37 -16.37
CA ASP A 164 11.48 -5.52 -15.82
C ASP A 164 10.61 -6.77 -15.83
N ASN A 165 11.23 -7.94 -15.63
CA ASN A 165 10.55 -9.22 -15.80
C ASN A 165 9.77 -9.70 -14.57
N ALA A 166 9.33 -8.79 -13.70
CA ALA A 166 8.60 -9.18 -12.50
C ALA A 166 7.25 -9.80 -12.88
N SER A 167 6.84 -10.86 -12.17
CA SER A 167 5.63 -11.62 -12.53
C SER A 167 4.35 -10.80 -12.57
N PHE A 168 4.26 -9.70 -11.80
CA PHE A 168 3.10 -8.82 -11.79
C PHE A 168 3.04 -7.86 -13.00
N HIS A 169 4.11 -7.77 -13.80
CA HIS A 169 4.11 -7.08 -15.08
C HIS A 169 3.53 -7.93 -16.21
N HIS A 170 3.35 -9.23 -15.99
CA HIS A 170 2.74 -10.13 -16.97
C HIS A 170 1.22 -10.17 -16.72
N ASN A 171 0.48 -9.42 -17.52
CA ASN A 171 -0.98 -9.43 -17.56
C ASN A 171 -1.42 -9.48 -19.03
N ASP A 172 -2.33 -10.41 -19.34
CA ASP A 172 -2.87 -10.66 -20.68
C ASP A 172 -3.49 -9.42 -21.34
N GLU A 173 -3.87 -8.41 -20.55
CA GLU A 173 -4.45 -7.16 -21.06
C GLU A 173 -3.41 -6.13 -21.54
N LEU A 174 -2.16 -6.18 -21.06
CA LEU A 174 -1.16 -5.13 -21.31
C LEU A 174 -0.70 -5.07 -22.76
N GLU A 175 -0.48 -6.23 -23.38
CA GLU A 175 -0.02 -6.31 -24.76
C GLU A 175 -1.09 -5.74 -25.73
N PRO A 176 -2.39 -6.12 -25.64
CA PRO A 176 -3.45 -5.46 -26.39
C PRO A 176 -3.52 -3.95 -26.17
N MET A 177 -3.44 -3.48 -24.91
CA MET A 177 -3.50 -2.04 -24.59
C MET A 177 -2.36 -1.25 -25.23
N CYS A 178 -1.12 -1.77 -25.16
CA CYS A 178 0.04 -1.15 -25.78
C CYS A 178 -0.09 -1.15 -27.31
N ALA A 179 -0.55 -2.27 -27.89
CA ALA A 179 -0.73 -2.40 -29.33
C ALA A 179 -1.77 -1.40 -29.88
N GLU A 180 -2.90 -1.21 -29.18
CA GLU A 180 -3.94 -0.23 -29.52
C GLU A 180 -3.40 1.22 -29.47
N ALA A 181 -2.60 1.53 -28.44
CA ALA A 181 -1.91 2.81 -28.34
C ALA A 181 -0.76 2.98 -29.36
N GLY A 182 -0.40 1.93 -30.09
CA GLY A 182 0.75 1.93 -31.02
C GLY A 182 2.10 1.98 -30.31
N VAL A 183 2.16 1.57 -29.04
CA VAL A 183 3.37 1.53 -28.21
C VAL A 183 3.96 0.12 -28.24
N LYS A 184 5.27 0.00 -28.46
CA LYS A 184 5.95 -1.29 -28.37
C LYS A 184 6.21 -1.65 -26.92
N LEU A 185 5.78 -2.84 -26.50
CA LEU A 185 6.07 -3.40 -25.17
C LEU A 185 7.29 -4.31 -25.26
N LEU A 186 8.29 -4.09 -24.38
CA LEU A 186 9.49 -4.90 -24.25
C LEU A 186 9.73 -5.26 -22.79
N TYR A 187 10.10 -6.51 -22.53
CA TYR A 187 10.52 -6.98 -21.22
C TYR A 187 12.02 -7.21 -21.18
N LEU A 188 12.67 -6.74 -20.13
CA LEU A 188 14.08 -7.03 -19.88
C LEU A 188 14.27 -8.52 -19.54
N PRO A 189 15.46 -9.09 -19.81
CA PRO A 189 15.78 -10.43 -19.34
C PRO A 189 15.70 -10.54 -17.81
N PRO A 190 15.45 -11.74 -17.25
CA PRO A 190 15.51 -11.97 -15.82
C PRO A 190 16.81 -11.46 -15.19
N TYR A 191 16.73 -10.93 -13.96
CA TYR A 191 17.88 -10.49 -13.16
C TYR A 191 18.81 -9.49 -13.88
N SER A 192 18.25 -8.62 -14.72
CA SER A 192 19.02 -7.61 -15.47
C SER A 192 18.73 -6.17 -15.01
N PRO A 193 18.91 -5.84 -13.72
CA PRO A 193 18.65 -4.48 -13.21
C PRO A 193 19.58 -3.45 -13.86
N ASP A 194 20.77 -3.85 -14.29
CA ASP A 194 21.74 -2.96 -14.94
C ASP A 194 21.21 -2.38 -16.27
N PHE A 195 20.27 -3.08 -16.93
CA PHE A 195 19.61 -2.59 -18.15
C PHE A 195 18.35 -1.75 -17.87
N ASN A 196 18.04 -1.46 -16.60
CA ASN A 196 16.85 -0.71 -16.21
C ASN A 196 17.22 0.65 -15.59
N PRO A 197 17.17 1.76 -16.36
CA PRO A 197 17.59 3.09 -15.89
C PRO A 197 16.82 3.59 -14.65
N ILE A 198 15.61 3.07 -14.41
CA ILE A 198 14.78 3.49 -13.28
C ILE A 198 15.37 3.04 -11.92
N GLU A 199 16.22 2.02 -11.90
CA GLU A 199 16.90 1.56 -10.68
C GLU A 199 17.85 2.63 -10.14
N GLU A 200 18.63 3.27 -11.04
CA GLU A 200 19.48 4.41 -10.68
C GLU A 200 18.65 5.63 -10.26
N TYR A 201 17.53 5.90 -10.94
CA TYR A 201 16.59 6.93 -10.49
C TYR A 201 16.09 6.68 -9.06
N PHE A 202 15.67 5.46 -8.73
CA PHE A 202 15.24 5.12 -7.38
C PHE A 202 16.38 5.18 -6.36
N ALA A 203 17.62 4.90 -6.76
CA ALA A 203 18.78 5.09 -5.90
C ALA A 203 19.03 6.58 -5.60
N GLU A 204 18.96 7.44 -6.62
CA GLU A 204 19.06 8.90 -6.47
C GLU A 204 17.93 9.45 -5.59
N LEU A 205 16.68 9.04 -5.84
CA LEU A 205 15.52 9.44 -5.05
C LEU A 205 15.68 9.06 -3.58
N LYS A 206 16.13 7.83 -3.28
CA LYS A 206 16.40 7.40 -1.89
C LYS A 206 17.47 8.26 -1.24
N ASN A 207 18.53 8.61 -1.96
CA ASN A 207 19.59 9.46 -1.43
C ASN A 207 19.11 10.89 -1.17
N PHE A 208 18.24 11.42 -2.03
CA PHE A 208 17.60 12.72 -1.84
C PHE A 208 16.68 12.73 -0.61
N ILE A 209 15.81 11.71 -0.46
CA ILE A 209 14.91 11.56 0.69
C ILE A 209 15.65 11.49 2.02
N LYS A 210 16.87 10.94 2.06
CA LYS A 210 17.69 10.85 3.27
C LYS A 210 18.24 12.19 3.77
N LYS A 211 18.27 13.21 2.92
CA LYS A 211 18.84 14.52 3.25
C LYS A 211 17.92 15.65 2.76
N PRO A 212 16.67 15.70 3.22
CA PRO A 212 15.73 16.72 2.78
C PRO A 212 16.16 18.09 3.32
N GLY A 213 15.91 19.15 2.55
CA GLY A 213 16.05 20.52 3.04
C GLY A 213 15.00 20.85 4.11
N PRO A 214 15.08 22.03 4.75
CA PRO A 214 14.15 22.43 5.82
C PRO A 214 12.67 22.39 5.41
N GLU A 215 12.35 22.88 4.21
CA GLU A 215 10.96 22.92 3.70
C GLU A 215 10.37 21.52 3.51
N LEU A 216 11.12 20.61 2.90
CA LEU A 216 10.71 19.22 2.71
C LEU A 216 10.63 18.46 4.05
N SER A 217 11.50 18.80 5.00
CA SER A 217 11.48 18.20 6.34
C SER A 217 10.18 18.57 7.08
N GLU A 218 9.72 19.81 6.94
CA GLU A 218 8.46 20.24 7.51
C GLU A 218 7.26 19.62 6.78
N LEU A 219 7.34 19.50 5.45
CA LEU A 219 6.30 18.81 4.66
C LEU A 219 6.19 17.33 5.06
N PHE A 220 7.30 16.65 5.33
CA PHE A 220 7.30 15.27 5.79
C PHE A 220 6.48 15.07 7.07
N LYS A 221 6.65 15.96 8.05
CA LYS A 221 5.94 15.91 9.34
C LYS A 221 4.43 16.09 9.17
N ASN A 222 4.04 16.97 8.26
CA ASN A 222 2.63 17.35 8.07
C ASN A 222 1.89 16.43 7.09
N ASP A 223 2.53 16.06 5.98
CA ASP A 223 1.96 15.17 4.96
C ASP A 223 3.06 14.35 4.26
N PHE A 224 3.29 13.14 4.76
CA PHE A 224 4.25 12.21 4.19
C PHE A 224 3.99 11.89 2.71
N ARG A 225 2.73 11.88 2.25
CA ARG A 225 2.42 11.65 0.83
C ARG A 225 2.87 12.84 -0.01
N ALA A 226 2.53 14.06 0.42
CA ALA A 226 2.94 15.27 -0.28
C ALA A 226 4.47 15.42 -0.30
N PHE A 227 5.14 15.08 0.79
CA PHE A 227 6.61 15.04 0.84
C PHE A 227 7.21 14.11 -0.22
N LEU A 228 6.73 12.85 -0.30
CA LEU A 228 7.24 11.91 -1.29
C LEU A 228 6.94 12.37 -2.71
N GLN A 229 5.76 12.96 -2.94
CA GLN A 229 5.42 13.51 -4.24
C GLN A 229 6.39 14.64 -4.62
N ALA A 230 6.64 15.59 -3.72
CA ALA A 230 7.59 16.67 -3.96
C ALA A 230 9.01 16.18 -4.21
N CYS A 231 9.45 15.11 -3.52
CA CYS A 231 10.74 14.47 -3.79
C CYS A 231 10.80 13.84 -5.18
N VAL A 232 9.73 13.13 -5.57
CA VAL A 232 9.60 12.53 -6.92
C VAL A 232 9.62 13.61 -7.99
N ASP A 233 8.90 14.71 -7.80
CA ASP A 233 8.87 15.82 -8.76
C ASP A 233 10.25 16.47 -8.88
N THR A 234 10.90 16.77 -7.74
CA THR A 234 12.23 17.42 -7.70
C THR A 234 13.33 16.57 -8.35
N VAL A 235 13.36 15.26 -8.07
CA VAL A 235 14.37 14.36 -8.66
C VAL A 235 13.99 14.01 -10.10
N GLY A 236 12.69 13.89 -10.38
CA GLY A 236 12.15 13.56 -11.69
C GLY A 236 12.42 14.60 -12.77
N GLU A 237 12.66 15.86 -12.41
CA GLU A 237 13.02 16.94 -13.35
C GLU A 237 14.52 16.97 -13.72
N ARG A 238 15.36 16.13 -13.10
CA ARG A 238 16.82 16.13 -13.31
C ARG A 238 17.22 15.44 -14.62
N LYS A 239 17.07 16.17 -15.73
CA LYS A 239 17.39 15.67 -17.09
C LYS A 239 18.81 15.14 -17.23
N GLU A 240 19.81 15.80 -16.64
CA GLU A 240 21.19 15.34 -16.74
C GLU A 240 21.44 14.03 -15.98
N SER A 241 20.82 13.85 -14.81
CA SER A 241 20.80 12.56 -14.12
C SER A 241 20.12 11.49 -14.98
N ALA A 242 18.95 11.79 -15.55
CA ALA A 242 18.22 10.87 -16.41
C ALA A 242 19.01 10.39 -17.62
N ARG A 243 19.65 11.31 -18.34
CA ARG A 243 20.55 10.96 -19.44
C ARG A 243 21.73 10.11 -18.98
N GLY A 244 22.30 10.41 -17.81
CA GLY A 244 23.34 9.59 -17.18
C GLY A 244 22.89 8.14 -16.95
N HIS A 245 21.74 7.96 -16.29
CA HIS A 245 21.17 6.65 -15.96
C HIS A 245 20.91 5.81 -17.22
N PHE A 246 20.30 6.43 -18.25
CA PHE A 246 20.06 5.73 -19.52
C PHE A 246 21.36 5.32 -20.24
N ARG A 247 22.40 6.17 -20.22
CA ARG A 247 23.73 5.83 -20.76
C ARG A 247 24.37 4.66 -20.00
N HIS A 248 24.30 4.66 -18.67
CA HIS A 248 24.84 3.58 -17.85
C HIS A 248 24.15 2.25 -18.11
N SER A 249 22.84 2.26 -18.38
CA SER A 249 22.10 1.08 -18.83
C SER A 249 22.34 0.66 -20.27
N GLY A 250 23.27 1.31 -20.98
CA GLY A 250 23.64 0.98 -22.36
C GLY A 250 22.60 1.42 -23.41
N LEU A 251 21.66 2.30 -23.05
CA LEU A 251 20.68 2.85 -23.97
C LEU A 251 21.21 4.14 -24.60
N ALA A 252 21.04 4.26 -25.92
CA ALA A 252 21.38 5.49 -26.62
C ALA A 252 20.45 6.63 -26.17
N ILE A 253 21.02 7.82 -25.97
CA ILE A 253 20.28 9.06 -25.70
C ILE A 253 20.08 9.77 -27.02
N ASP A 254 18.86 10.19 -27.31
CA ASP A 254 18.61 11.01 -28.49
C ASP A 254 19.04 12.46 -28.23
N GLU A 255 20.08 12.92 -28.92
CA GLU A 255 20.45 14.34 -28.96
C GLU A 255 19.66 15.03 -30.07
N TYR A 256 18.39 15.38 -29.81
CA TYR A 256 17.62 16.14 -30.80
C TYR A 256 17.97 17.62 -30.76
N VAL A 257 18.55 18.10 -31.86
CA VAL A 257 18.51 19.51 -32.25
C VAL A 257 17.07 19.79 -32.72
N GLU A 258 16.38 20.75 -32.09
CA GLU A 258 15.12 21.26 -32.63
C GLU A 258 15.38 21.78 -34.05
N GLN A 259 14.91 21.04 -35.05
CA GLN A 259 14.67 21.65 -36.35
C GLN A 259 13.43 22.52 -36.17
N MET A 260 13.65 23.79 -35.86
CA MET A 260 12.59 24.80 -35.93
C MET A 260 12.03 24.83 -37.36
N PRO A 261 10.70 24.87 -37.53
CA PRO A 261 10.07 24.97 -38.84
C PRO A 261 10.39 26.31 -39.54
#